data_AF-R7QKJ2-F1
#
_entry.id   AF-R7QKJ2-F1
#
_cell.length_a   1.000
_cell.length_b   1.000
_cell.length_c   1.000
_cell.angle_alpha   90.00
_cell.angle_beta   90.00
_cell.angle_gamma   90.00
#
_symmetry.space_group_name_H-M   'P 1'
#
loop_
_entity.id
_entity.type
_entity.pdbx_description
1 polymer ?
#
loop_
_entity_poly.entity_id
_entity_poly.type
_entity_poly.pdbx_seq_one_letter_code
_entity_poly.pdbx_strand_id
1 'polypeptide(L)'
;MEVTLPPLYGLAVLEVVLYAMLLGWMGSRVMHARKKYGVPLPAAYENKPDSVFNRYQRAHQNSIEGAATFYITLLVSAIATPVLSAVAGLAFIVGRYLYCTGYYNSLDGRKRGFMWGKYSTVVSVVVARVGGRVWCTV
;
A
#
# COMPACT_ATOMS: atom_id res chain seq x y z
N MET A 1 -15.83 25.98 -16.73
CA MET A 1 -15.47 25.68 -15.33
C MET A 1 -14.09 25.04 -15.38
N GLU A 2 -13.05 25.83 -15.14
CA GLU A 2 -11.68 25.32 -15.14
C GLU A 2 -11.44 24.61 -13.82
N VAL A 3 -11.13 23.32 -13.87
CA VAL A 3 -10.77 22.55 -12.68
C VAL A 3 -9.31 22.87 -12.36
N THR A 4 -9.08 23.84 -11.49
CA THR A 4 -7.74 24.20 -11.03
C THR A 4 -7.29 23.23 -9.94
N LEU A 5 -6.30 22.39 -10.24
CA LEU A 5 -5.70 21.49 -9.24
C LEU A 5 -4.74 22.26 -8.31
N PRO A 6 -4.65 21.90 -7.02
CA PRO A 6 -3.66 22.47 -6.13
C PRO A 6 -2.23 22.26 -6.66
N PRO A 7 -1.32 23.25 -6.54
CA PRO A 7 0.06 23.11 -7.04
C PRO A 7 0.81 21.88 -6.47
N LEU A 8 0.47 21.46 -5.25
CA LEU A 8 1.09 20.33 -4.55
C LEU A 8 0.40 18.98 -4.81
N TYR A 9 -0.66 18.94 -5.64
CA TYR A 9 -1.34 17.69 -6.01
C TYR A 9 -0.41 16.69 -6.70
N GLY A 10 0.64 17.18 -7.37
CA GLY A 10 1.67 16.34 -7.99
C GLY A 10 2.36 15.39 -7.00
N LEU A 11 2.38 15.70 -5.71
CA LEU A 11 2.91 14.80 -4.68
C LEU A 11 2.10 13.50 -4.58
N ALA A 12 0.77 13.58 -4.66
CA ALA A 12 -0.09 12.39 -4.62
C ALA A 12 0.13 11.50 -5.86
N VAL A 13 0.36 12.10 -7.03
CA VAL A 13 0.68 11.36 -8.26
C VAL A 13 2.02 10.64 -8.12
N LEU A 14 3.03 11.31 -7.56
CA LEU A 14 4.33 10.69 -7.29
C LEU A 14 4.20 9.49 -6.35
N GLU A 15 3.38 9.59 -5.30
CA GLU A 15 3.13 8.50 -4.37
C GLU A 15 2.38 7.31 -4.99
N VAL A 16 1.46 7.57 -5.91
CA VAL A 16 0.81 6.50 -6.70
C VAL A 16 1.87 5.72 -7.49
N VAL A 17 2.79 6.41 -8.15
CA VAL A 17 3.90 5.79 -8.89
C VAL A 17 4.82 5.01 -7.94
N LEU A 18 5.18 5.59 -6.79
CA LEU A 18 6.02 4.93 -5.79
C LEU A 18 5.39 3.65 -5.26
N TYR A 19 4.09 3.65 -4.96
CA TYR A 19 3.42 2.45 -4.48
C TYR A 19 3.27 1.39 -5.59
N ALA A 20 3.08 1.80 -6.85
CA ALA A 20 3.11 0.89 -7.98
C ALA A 20 4.49 0.23 -8.15
N MET A 21 5.58 0.99 -7.99
CA MET A 21 6.95 0.45 -7.98
C MET A 21 7.16 -0.54 -6.83
N LEU A 22 6.63 -0.24 -5.63
CA LEU A 22 6.68 -1.16 -4.49
C LEU A 22 5.94 -2.48 -4.79
N LEU A 23 4.74 -2.42 -5.38
CA LEU A 23 4.00 -3.62 -5.79
C LEU A 23 4.77 -4.43 -6.84
N GLY A 24 5.39 -3.76 -7.82
CA GLY A 24 6.26 -4.39 -8.81
C GLY A 24 7.45 -5.11 -8.15
N TRP A 25 8.14 -4.44 -7.23
CA TRP A 25 9.23 -5.04 -6.45
C TRP A 25 8.77 -6.28 -5.68
N MET A 26 7.61 -6.22 -5.02
CA MET A 26 7.03 -7.39 -4.34
C MET A 26 6.72 -8.54 -5.31
N GLY A 27 6.17 -8.25 -6.48
CA GLY A 27 5.93 -9.23 -7.54
C GLY A 27 7.23 -9.90 -7.99
N SER A 28 8.30 -9.12 -8.19
CA SER A 28 9.62 -9.67 -8.50
C SER A 28 10.13 -10.60 -7.38
N ARG A 29 9.91 -10.26 -6.10
CA ARG A 29 10.29 -11.13 -4.96
C ARG A 29 9.52 -12.45 -4.95
N VAL A 30 8.23 -12.44 -5.30
CA VAL A 30 7.44 -13.66 -5.48
C VAL A 30 8.02 -14.54 -6.60
N MET A 31 8.39 -13.95 -7.74
CA MET A 31 8.98 -14.71 -8.85
C MET A 31 10.35 -15.31 -8.50
N HIS A 32 11.18 -14.57 -7.77
CA HIS A 32 12.45 -15.10 -7.24
C HIS A 32 12.20 -16.23 -6.25
N ALA A 33 11.25 -16.09 -5.33
CA ALA A 33 10.87 -17.14 -4.40
C ALA A 33 10.32 -18.37 -5.14
N ARG A 34 9.49 -18.18 -6.17
CA ARG A 34 8.98 -19.26 -7.03
C ARG A 34 10.13 -20.06 -7.65
N LYS A 35 11.13 -19.39 -8.20
CA LYS A 35 12.32 -20.05 -8.78
C LYS A 35 13.15 -20.77 -7.71
N LYS A 36 13.29 -20.18 -6.52
CA LYS A 36 14.07 -20.75 -5.41
C LYS A 36 13.45 -22.01 -4.82
N TYR A 37 12.12 -22.03 -4.66
CA TYR A 37 11.39 -23.15 -4.05
C TYR A 37 10.83 -24.13 -5.09
N GLY A 38 11.02 -23.88 -6.39
CA GLY A 38 10.69 -24.81 -7.46
C GLY A 38 9.19 -25.01 -7.66
N VAL A 39 8.37 -24.00 -7.41
CA VAL A 39 6.90 -24.12 -7.51
C VAL A 39 6.46 -24.07 -8.97
N PRO A 40 5.95 -25.19 -9.54
CA PRO A 40 5.55 -25.23 -10.93
C PRO A 40 4.33 -24.34 -11.18
N LEU A 41 4.21 -23.80 -12.40
CA LEU A 41 2.95 -23.26 -12.89
C LEU A 41 1.99 -24.44 -13.14
N PRO A 42 0.67 -24.32 -12.88
CA PRO A 42 -0.10 -23.13 -12.49
C PRO A 42 -0.26 -22.96 -10.97
N ALA A 43 0.46 -23.73 -10.14
CA ALA A 43 0.27 -23.70 -8.70
C ALA A 43 0.57 -22.30 -8.13
N ALA A 44 -0.43 -21.72 -7.45
CA ALA A 44 -0.32 -20.42 -6.79
C ALA A 44 0.26 -20.52 -5.38
N TYR A 45 0.07 -21.68 -4.74
CA TYR A 45 0.48 -21.99 -3.38
C TYR A 45 1.08 -23.41 -3.32
N GLU A 46 1.99 -23.64 -2.39
CA GLU A 46 2.46 -24.96 -2.01
C GLU A 46 1.50 -25.60 -1.00
N ASN A 47 1.28 -26.92 -1.12
CA ASN A 47 0.47 -27.72 -0.19
C ASN A 47 1.25 -28.07 1.09
N LYS A 48 1.95 -27.08 1.68
CA LYS A 48 2.69 -27.23 2.92
C LYS A 48 2.24 -26.16 3.92
N PRO A 49 1.88 -26.54 5.16
CA PRO A 49 1.64 -25.56 6.21
C PRO A 49 2.93 -24.75 6.42
N ASP A 50 2.78 -23.43 6.40
CA ASP A 50 3.86 -22.46 6.65
C ASP A 50 5.02 -22.43 5.64
N SER A 51 4.73 -22.73 4.37
CA SER A 51 5.71 -22.53 3.29
C SER A 51 6.15 -21.06 3.18
N VAL A 52 7.45 -20.84 3.10
CA VAL A 52 8.04 -19.51 2.89
C VAL A 52 7.51 -18.91 1.58
N PHE A 53 7.38 -19.69 0.51
CA PHE A 53 6.81 -19.20 -0.75
C PHE A 53 5.38 -18.67 -0.57
N ASN A 54 4.53 -19.40 0.16
CA ASN A 54 3.15 -18.99 0.45
C ASN A 54 3.11 -17.66 1.20
N ARG A 55 4.09 -17.40 2.08
CA ARG A 55 4.22 -16.11 2.78
C ARG A 55 4.54 -14.96 1.82
N TYR A 56 5.47 -15.17 0.88
CA TYR A 56 5.77 -14.18 -0.16
C TYR A 56 4.54 -13.85 -1.01
N GLN A 57 3.83 -14.89 -1.44
CA GLN A 57 2.62 -14.77 -2.26
C GLN A 57 1.50 -14.04 -1.52
N ARG A 58 1.23 -14.40 -0.25
CA ARG A 58 0.15 -13.77 0.52
C ARG A 58 0.43 -12.31 0.86
N ALA A 59 1.68 -11.96 1.15
CA ALA A 59 2.06 -10.57 1.40
C ALA A 59 1.82 -9.67 0.16
N HIS A 60 2.16 -10.18 -1.04
CA HIS A 60 1.91 -9.48 -2.30
C HIS A 60 0.42 -9.34 -2.60
N GLN A 61 -0.33 -10.44 -2.50
CA GLN A 61 -1.79 -10.39 -2.72
C GLN A 61 -2.49 -9.43 -1.77
N ASN A 62 -2.15 -9.43 -0.47
CA ASN A 62 -2.75 -8.49 0.47
C ASN A 62 -2.46 -7.02 0.13
N SER A 63 -1.29 -6.75 -0.43
CA SER A 63 -0.91 -5.39 -0.82
C SER A 63 -1.64 -4.94 -2.09
N ILE A 64 -1.92 -5.86 -3.01
CA ILE A 64 -2.78 -5.64 -4.19
C ILE A 64 -4.24 -5.40 -3.77
N GLU A 65 -4.78 -6.25 -2.89
CA GLU A 65 -6.15 -6.12 -2.37
C GLU A 65 -6.37 -4.74 -1.73
N GLY A 66 -5.37 -4.21 -1.00
CA GLY A 66 -5.43 -2.89 -0.39
C GLY A 66 -5.07 -1.71 -1.31
N ALA A 67 -4.50 -1.98 -2.50
CA ALA A 67 -3.98 -0.93 -3.38
C ALA A 67 -5.07 -0.01 -3.90
N ALA A 68 -6.20 -0.57 -4.34
CA ALA A 68 -7.32 0.19 -4.88
C ALA A 68 -7.85 1.22 -3.85
N THR A 69 -8.07 0.78 -2.61
CA THR A 69 -8.54 1.65 -1.52
C THR A 69 -7.51 2.74 -1.20
N PHE A 70 -6.22 2.39 -1.18
CA PHE A 70 -5.15 3.36 -0.95
C PHE A 70 -5.12 4.44 -2.04
N TYR A 71 -5.12 4.06 -3.32
CA TYR A 71 -5.10 5.02 -4.42
C TYR A 71 -6.30 5.96 -4.42
N ILE A 72 -7.51 5.42 -4.24
CA ILE A 72 -8.73 6.24 -4.22
C ILE A 72 -8.68 7.24 -3.06
N THR A 73 -8.33 6.79 -1.85
CA THR A 73 -8.31 7.66 -0.67
C THR A 73 -7.20 8.71 -0.74
N LEU A 74 -6.04 8.37 -1.31
CA LEU A 74 -4.93 9.29 -1.50
C LEU A 74 -5.29 10.41 -2.49
N LEU A 75 -5.79 10.05 -3.69
CA LEU A 75 -6.13 11.01 -4.73
C LEU A 75 -7.28 11.94 -4.29
N VAL A 76 -8.32 11.39 -3.64
CA VAL A 76 -9.44 12.19 -3.14
C VAL A 76 -9.00 13.13 -2.01
N SER A 77 -8.20 12.64 -1.06
CA SER A 77 -7.73 13.48 0.05
C SER A 77 -6.78 14.59 -0.40
N ALA A 78 -5.98 14.34 -1.45
CA ALA A 78 -5.02 15.31 -1.97
C ALA A 78 -5.68 16.52 -2.66
N ILE A 79 -6.94 16.41 -3.08
CA ILE A 79 -7.72 17.55 -3.61
C ILE A 79 -7.95 18.60 -2.50
N ALA A 80 -8.30 18.15 -1.29
CA ALA A 80 -8.60 19.04 -0.18
C ALA A 80 -7.34 19.43 0.63
N THR A 81 -6.45 18.46 0.88
CA THR A 81 -5.30 18.63 1.78
C THR A 81 -4.04 17.96 1.24
N PRO A 82 -3.40 18.51 0.19
CA PRO A 82 -2.30 17.85 -0.52
C PRO A 82 -1.09 17.51 0.37
N VAL A 83 -0.74 18.38 1.33
CA VAL A 83 0.42 18.16 2.22
C VAL A 83 0.16 17.02 3.21
N LEU A 84 -1.01 17.00 3.86
CA LEU A 84 -1.36 15.95 4.83
C LEU A 84 -1.52 14.60 4.15
N SER A 85 -2.10 14.59 2.94
CA SER A 85 -2.20 13.40 2.11
C SER A 85 -0.84 12.83 1.76
N ALA A 86 0.13 13.68 1.37
CA ALA A 86 1.49 13.26 1.06
C ALA A 86 2.26 12.72 2.28
N VAL A 87 2.03 13.24 3.47
CA VAL A 87 2.64 12.66 4.69
C VAL A 87 2.04 11.30 5.00
N ALA A 88 0.70 11.17 4.88
CA ALA A 88 0.00 9.92 5.13
C ALA A 88 0.27 8.84 4.06
N GLY A 89 0.44 9.23 2.79
CA GLY A 89 0.78 8.33 1.68
C GLY A 89 2.16 7.72 1.87
N LEU A 90 3.18 8.55 2.12
CA LEU A 90 4.53 8.09 2.44
C LEU A 90 4.56 7.16 3.67
N ALA A 91 3.87 7.52 4.75
CA ALA A 91 3.77 6.68 5.94
C ALA A 91 3.15 5.31 5.64
N PHE A 92 2.14 5.25 4.76
CA PHE A 92 1.53 4.01 4.31
C PHE A 92 2.51 3.17 3.48
N ILE A 93 3.23 3.77 2.53
CA ILE A 93 4.21 3.07 1.67
C ILE A 93 5.32 2.46 2.51
N VAL A 94 5.89 3.22 3.46
CA VAL A 94 6.92 2.72 4.39
C VAL A 94 6.37 1.61 5.28
N GLY A 95 5.17 1.79 5.83
CA GLY A 95 4.49 0.75 6.62
C GLY A 95 4.28 -0.54 5.84
N ARG A 96 3.95 -0.42 4.54
CA ARG A 96 3.82 -1.56 3.63
C ARG A 96 5.15 -2.23 3.35
N TYR A 97 6.21 -1.48 3.11
CA TYR A 97 7.54 -2.07 2.97
C TYR A 97 7.92 -2.92 4.20
N LEU A 98 7.76 -2.36 5.41
CA LEU A 98 8.02 -3.05 6.68
C LEU A 98 7.11 -4.26 6.92
N TYR A 99 5.84 -4.18 6.52
CA TYR A 99 4.91 -5.31 6.56
C TYR A 99 5.44 -6.47 5.75
N CYS A 100 5.87 -6.21 4.52
CA CYS A 100 6.29 -7.25 3.58
C CYS A 100 7.59 -7.92 4.02
N THR A 101 8.60 -7.13 4.40
CA THR A 101 9.86 -7.66 4.94
C THR A 101 9.64 -8.45 6.22
N GLY A 102 8.74 -8.00 7.10
CA GLY A 102 8.37 -8.73 8.30
C GLY A 102 7.65 -10.06 7.99
N TYR A 103 6.71 -10.05 7.04
CA TYR A 103 5.93 -11.22 6.62
C TYR A 103 6.81 -12.31 5.99
N TYR A 104 7.87 -11.92 5.28
CA TYR A 104 8.82 -12.87 4.68
C TYR A 104 9.61 -13.66 5.72
N ASN A 105 9.94 -13.03 6.86
CA ASN A 105 10.76 -13.63 7.90
C ASN A 105 9.94 -14.47 8.90
N SER A 106 8.78 -13.98 9.33
CA SER A 106 7.92 -14.72 10.28
C SER A 106 6.44 -14.35 10.18
N LEU A 107 5.57 -15.28 10.58
CA LEU A 107 4.12 -15.06 10.65
C LEU A 107 3.74 -13.98 11.68
N ASP A 108 4.53 -13.82 12.74
CA ASP A 108 4.34 -12.77 13.75
C ASP A 108 4.99 -11.43 13.36
N GLY A 109 6.03 -11.46 12.54
CA GLY A 109 6.73 -10.28 12.03
C GLY A 109 5.83 -9.36 11.20
N ARG A 110 4.71 -9.88 10.69
CA ARG A 110 3.68 -9.11 9.97
C ARG A 110 2.95 -8.09 10.83
N LYS A 111 2.81 -8.34 12.15
CA LYS A 111 1.89 -7.59 13.02
C LYS A 111 2.26 -6.10 13.06
N ARG A 112 3.55 -5.77 13.17
CA ARG A 112 4.05 -4.39 13.23
C ARG A 112 3.71 -3.58 11.98
N GLY A 113 4.02 -4.10 10.78
CA GLY A 113 3.73 -3.40 9.53
C GLY A 113 2.24 -3.40 9.15
N PHE A 114 1.49 -4.43 9.53
CA PHE A 114 0.05 -4.51 9.28
C PHE A 114 -0.72 -3.47 10.07
N MET A 115 -0.35 -3.28 11.35
CA MET A 115 -0.91 -2.23 12.18
C MET A 115 -0.60 -0.86 11.60
N TRP A 116 0.67 -0.58 11.27
CA TRP A 116 1.07 0.71 10.70
C TRP A 116 0.34 1.04 9.37
N GLY A 117 0.21 0.05 8.48
CA GLY A 117 -0.54 0.19 7.23
C GLY A 117 -2.04 0.46 7.45
N LYS A 118 -2.68 -0.22 8.40
CA LYS A 118 -4.09 0.04 8.74
C LYS A 118 -4.30 1.41 9.38
N TYR A 119 -3.44 1.82 10.31
CA TYR A 119 -3.52 3.14 10.94
C TYR A 119 -3.38 4.26 9.90
N SER A 120 -2.46 4.12 8.94
CA SER A 120 -2.27 5.12 7.89
C SER A 120 -3.49 5.26 6.98
N THR A 121 -4.13 4.15 6.56
CA THR A 121 -5.36 4.22 5.74
C THR A 121 -6.52 4.86 6.51
N VAL A 122 -6.66 4.58 7.81
CA VAL A 122 -7.68 5.22 8.66
C VAL A 122 -7.40 6.72 8.80
N VAL A 123 -6.14 7.12 8.99
CA VAL A 123 -5.74 8.52 9.04
C VAL A 123 -6.06 9.23 7.72
N SER A 124 -5.77 8.62 6.56
CA SER A 124 -6.13 9.21 5.26
C SER A 124 -7.65 9.39 5.08
N VAL A 125 -8.47 8.44 5.58
CA VAL A 125 -9.93 8.57 5.56
C VAL A 125 -10.43 9.66 6.52
N VAL A 126 -9.82 9.79 7.69
CA VAL A 126 -10.14 10.86 8.66
C VAL A 126 -9.74 12.22 8.11
N VAL A 127 -8.56 12.34 7.51
CA VAL A 127 -8.08 13.56 6.84
C VAL A 127 -9.00 13.93 5.68
N ALA A 128 -9.44 12.96 4.86
CA ALA A 128 -10.44 13.20 3.81
C ALA A 128 -11.77 13.73 4.38
N ARG A 129 -12.23 13.20 5.53
CA ARG A 129 -13.46 13.67 6.20
C ARG A 129 -13.32 15.05 6.85
N VAL A 130 -12.13 15.40 7.35
CA VAL A 130 -11.86 16.72 7.95
C VAL A 130 -11.70 17.78 6.84
N GLY A 131 -10.97 17.45 5.77
CA GLY A 131 -10.83 18.33 4.60
C GLY A 131 -12.15 18.61 3.89
N GLY A 132 -13.03 17.61 3.76
CA GLY A 132 -14.38 17.81 3.23
C GLY A 132 -15.28 18.71 4.10
N ARG A 133 -15.01 18.81 5.41
CA ARG A 133 -15.73 19.72 6.31
C ARG A 133 -15.25 21.17 6.17
N VAL A 134 -13.96 21.37 5.88
CA VAL A 134 -13.39 22.71 5.63
C VAL A 134 -13.89 23.28 4.29
N TRP A 135 -14.09 22.43 3.27
CA TRP A 135 -14.60 22.86 1.96
C TRP A 135 -16.06 23.37 1.98
N CYS A 136 -16.90 22.89 2.90
CA CYS A 136 -18.28 23.38 3.07
C CYS A 136 -18.38 24.68 3.89
N THR A 137 -17.27 25.24 4.36
CA THR A 137 -17.26 26.41 5.25
C THR A 137 -16.51 27.63 4.68
N VAL A 138 -16.14 27.61 3.40
CA VAL A 138 -15.51 28.75 2.69
C VAL A 138 -16.33 29.10 1.45
#